data_AF-A0A2Z5WXE0-F1
#
_entry.id   AF-A0A2Z5WXE0-F1
#
_cell.length_a   1.000
_cell.length_b   1.000
_cell.length_c   1.000
_cell.angle_alpha   90.00
_cell.angle_beta   90.00
_cell.angle_gamma   90.00
#
_symmetry.space_group_name_H-M   'P 1'
#
loop_
_entity.id
_entity.type
_entity.pdbx_description
1 polymer ?
#
loop_
_entity_poly.entity_id
_entity_poly.type
_entity_poly.pdbx_seq_one_letter_code
_entity_poly.pdbx_strand_id
1 'polypeptide(L)'
;MNRYSLSIAVLITCISGFPTFSHNLSVWAESTNSSPAIASQIVTPQKAIARLLNSQKPKAEWFTTELLAKLSLTQIEQIVANLQIVVGNCQQVQGQDVSYLAICDRGNVPIKIKLNP
;
A
#
# COMPACT_ATOMS: atom_id res chain seq x y z
N MET A 1 -4.46 1.10 18.15
CA MET A 1 -3.02 0.92 18.42
C MET A 1 -2.40 -0.04 17.39
N ASN A 2 -1.85 0.43 16.23
CA ASN A 2 -0.38 0.57 16.01
C ASN A 2 0.09 1.28 14.68
N ARG A 3 0.97 2.31 14.80
CA ARG A 3 1.48 3.22 13.72
C ARG A 3 2.59 2.53 12.95
N TYR A 4 2.52 2.35 11.62
CA TYR A 4 3.74 2.03 10.86
C TYR A 4 3.89 2.77 9.53
N SER A 5 5.02 3.44 9.43
CA SER A 5 5.60 3.92 8.18
C SER A 5 6.37 2.79 7.47
N LEU A 6 6.49 2.79 6.13
CA LEU A 6 7.33 1.82 5.39
C LEU A 6 8.06 2.44 4.19
N SER A 7 9.35 2.18 4.15
CA SER A 7 9.92 1.39 3.05
C SER A 7 10.91 0.39 3.65
N ILE A 8 11.37 -0.57 2.84
CA ILE A 8 12.79 -0.75 2.50
C ILE A 8 12.90 -1.79 1.38
N ALA A 9 13.94 -1.66 0.56
CA ALA A 9 14.37 -2.59 -0.48
C ALA A 9 15.89 -2.38 -0.67
N VAL A 10 16.69 -3.30 -1.25
CA VAL A 10 16.43 -4.56 -1.95
C VAL A 10 17.53 -5.58 -1.56
N LEU A 11 17.32 -6.90 -1.78
CA LEU A 11 18.31 -7.91 -2.27
C LEU A 11 18.57 -9.14 -1.37
N ILE A 12 18.33 -10.34 -1.91
CA ILE A 12 19.19 -11.52 -1.71
C ILE A 12 19.36 -12.29 -3.03
N THR A 13 20.58 -12.20 -3.56
CA THR A 13 21.32 -13.08 -4.51
C THR A 13 20.62 -14.21 -5.25
N CYS A 14 20.76 -14.20 -6.58
CA CYS A 14 20.56 -15.35 -7.46
C CYS A 14 21.58 -16.47 -7.17
N ILE A 15 21.13 -17.72 -7.05
CA ILE A 15 21.99 -18.92 -7.06
C ILE A 15 21.60 -19.75 -8.30
N SER A 16 22.47 -19.77 -9.29
CA SER A 16 22.21 -20.39 -10.59
C SER A 16 22.68 -21.85 -10.65
N GLY A 17 21.73 -22.76 -10.88
CA GLY A 17 21.98 -24.12 -11.39
C GLY A 17 21.92 -25.23 -10.35
N PHE A 18 21.00 -26.18 -10.55
CA PHE A 18 21.30 -27.59 -10.86
C PHE A 18 20.05 -28.24 -11.52
N PRO A 19 20.21 -29.24 -12.42
CA PRO A 19 19.11 -29.76 -13.25
C PRO A 19 18.47 -31.05 -12.68
N THR A 20 17.67 -31.71 -13.53
CA THR A 20 17.00 -33.02 -13.38
C THR A 20 15.80 -33.10 -12.42
N PHE A 21 14.62 -33.07 -13.03
CA PHE A 21 13.38 -33.58 -12.46
C PHE A 21 13.51 -35.09 -12.13
N SER A 22 13.20 -35.46 -10.89
CA SER A 22 12.88 -36.83 -10.52
C SER A 22 11.39 -36.91 -10.17
N HIS A 23 10.59 -37.49 -11.06
CA HIS A 23 9.18 -37.76 -10.77
C HIS A 23 9.06 -38.88 -9.74
N ASN A 24 8.65 -38.55 -8.51
CA ASN A 24 8.21 -39.54 -7.54
C ASN A 24 6.68 -39.44 -7.38
N LEU A 25 5.96 -40.40 -7.95
CA LEU A 25 4.50 -40.52 -7.80
C LEU A 25 4.17 -41.43 -6.60
N SER A 26 4.02 -40.82 -5.43
CA SER A 26 3.37 -41.32 -4.21
C SER A 26 3.31 -40.12 -3.24
N VAL A 27 2.25 -39.80 -2.51
CA VAL A 27 1.14 -40.64 -2.02
C VAL A 27 -0.16 -39.80 -1.92
N TRP A 28 -1.25 -40.41 -1.48
CA TRP A 28 -2.63 -39.92 -1.65
C TRP A 28 -3.09 -38.94 -0.55
N ALA A 29 -3.89 -37.95 -0.97
CA ALA A 29 -4.87 -37.19 -0.19
C ALA A 29 -4.51 -36.65 1.21
N GLU A 30 -4.37 -35.33 1.31
CA GLU A 30 -4.81 -34.60 2.51
C GLU A 30 -5.51 -33.29 2.08
N SER A 31 -6.84 -33.31 2.00
CA SER A 31 -7.64 -32.09 1.83
C SER A 31 -7.71 -31.30 3.15
N THR A 32 -6.62 -30.64 3.52
CA THR A 32 -6.67 -29.61 4.56
C THR A 32 -7.01 -28.26 3.93
N ASN A 33 -8.31 -28.00 3.87
CA ASN A 33 -8.93 -26.68 3.71
C ASN A 33 -8.51 -25.78 4.90
N SER A 34 -7.25 -25.37 4.91
CA SER A 34 -6.57 -24.74 6.04
C SER A 34 -6.85 -23.25 6.10
N SER A 35 -8.08 -22.91 6.52
CA SER A 35 -8.52 -21.61 7.03
C SER A 35 -8.43 -20.43 6.04
N PRO A 36 -9.44 -19.53 5.99
CA PRO A 36 -9.19 -18.21 5.42
C PRO A 36 -8.08 -17.57 6.24
N ALA A 37 -6.89 -17.41 5.65
CA ALA A 37 -5.86 -16.59 6.23
C ALA A 37 -6.48 -15.21 6.44
N ILE A 38 -6.78 -14.89 7.71
CA ILE A 38 -7.13 -13.54 8.13
C ILE A 38 -5.84 -12.76 7.94
N ALA A 39 -5.64 -12.30 6.70
CA ALA A 39 -4.64 -11.33 6.36
C ALA A 39 -5.03 -10.09 7.13
N SER A 40 -4.53 -9.98 8.37
CA SER A 40 -4.48 -8.76 9.14
C SER A 40 -3.86 -7.74 8.21
N GLN A 41 -4.72 -6.92 7.59
CA GLN A 41 -4.31 -6.08 6.48
C GLN A 41 -3.51 -4.93 7.07
N ILE A 42 -2.22 -5.18 7.33
CA ILE A 42 -1.24 -4.16 7.67
C ILE A 42 -1.23 -3.22 6.48
N VAL A 43 -1.99 -2.13 6.60
CA VAL A 43 -2.06 -1.09 5.59
C VAL A 43 -0.69 -0.44 5.62
N THR A 44 0.17 -0.77 4.65
CA THR A 44 1.42 -0.04 4.48
C THR A 44 1.09 1.40 4.04
N PRO A 45 1.92 2.40 4.36
CA PRO A 45 1.65 3.76 3.89
C PRO A 45 1.70 3.88 2.39
N GLN A 46 2.51 3.10 1.65
CA GLN A 46 2.42 3.09 0.19
C GLN A 46 1.01 2.66 -0.26
N LYS A 47 0.43 1.63 0.39
CA LYS A 47 -0.94 1.18 0.12
C LYS A 47 -1.99 2.20 0.58
N ALA A 48 -1.77 2.90 1.69
CA ALA A 48 -2.64 4.00 2.15
C ALA A 48 -2.62 5.19 1.19
N ILE A 49 -1.44 5.61 0.72
CA ILE A 49 -1.24 6.69 -0.24
C ILE A 49 -1.86 6.31 -1.59
N ALA A 50 -1.55 5.13 -2.12
CA ALA A 50 -2.13 4.66 -3.38
C ALA A 50 -3.66 4.57 -3.30
N ARG A 51 -4.21 4.10 -2.17
CA ARG A 51 -5.65 4.10 -1.90
C ARG A 51 -6.22 5.51 -1.83
N LEU A 52 -5.54 6.46 -1.19
CA LEU A 52 -6.00 7.84 -1.04
C LEU A 52 -6.02 8.57 -2.39
N LEU A 53 -4.90 8.50 -3.13
CA LEU A 53 -4.74 9.22 -4.40
C LEU A 53 -5.59 8.68 -5.54
N ASN A 54 -5.89 7.38 -5.55
CA ASN A 54 -6.72 6.76 -6.60
C ASN A 54 -8.18 6.54 -6.17
N SER A 55 -8.57 6.97 -4.96
CA SER A 55 -9.99 6.95 -4.57
C SER A 55 -10.69 8.23 -5.03
N GLN A 56 -11.83 8.08 -5.71
CA GLN A 56 -12.73 9.20 -6.00
C GLN A 56 -13.43 9.74 -4.74
N LYS A 57 -13.52 8.92 -3.68
CA LYS A 57 -14.19 9.28 -2.43
C LYS A 57 -13.43 8.76 -1.21
N PRO A 58 -12.46 9.55 -0.70
CA PRO A 58 -11.89 9.36 0.62
C PRO A 58 -12.98 9.16 1.69
N LYS A 59 -12.73 8.28 2.65
CA LYS A 59 -13.67 8.02 3.74
C LYS A 59 -13.11 8.48 5.08
N ALA A 60 -13.98 9.00 5.95
CA ALA A 60 -13.61 9.42 7.30
C ALA A 60 -12.85 8.33 8.08
N GLU A 61 -13.25 7.06 7.92
CA GLU A 61 -12.64 5.89 8.57
C GLU A 61 -11.14 5.66 8.24
N TRP A 62 -10.57 6.36 7.25
CA TRP A 62 -9.14 6.25 6.89
C TRP A 62 -8.27 7.29 7.59
N PHE A 63 -8.89 8.23 8.32
CA PHE A 63 -8.24 9.37 8.95
C PHE A 63 -8.44 9.34 10.46
N THR A 64 -7.52 9.95 11.21
CA THR A 64 -7.72 10.13 12.65
C THR A 64 -8.72 11.23 12.91
N THR A 65 -9.43 11.15 14.03
CA THR A 65 -10.30 12.25 14.52
C THR A 65 -9.53 13.57 14.66
N GLU A 66 -8.25 13.52 15.03
CA GLU A 66 -7.37 14.70 15.10
C GLU A 66 -7.14 15.34 13.73
N LEU A 67 -7.01 14.54 12.66
CA LEU A 67 -6.87 15.06 11.30
C LEU A 67 -8.21 15.62 10.80
N LEU A 68 -9.32 14.90 11.03
CA LEU A 68 -10.66 15.33 10.66
C LEU A 68 -11.13 16.60 11.38
N ALA A 69 -10.61 16.86 12.59
CA ALA A 69 -10.83 18.10 13.33
C ALA A 69 -10.09 19.32 12.74
N LYS A 70 -9.05 19.10 11.92
CA LYS A 70 -8.25 20.17 11.28
C LYS A 70 -8.55 20.32 9.79
N LEU A 71 -8.88 19.22 9.12
CA LEU A 71 -9.26 19.13 7.72
C LEU A 71 -10.55 18.32 7.62
N SER A 72 -11.65 19.01 7.31
CA SER A 72 -12.94 18.35 7.08
C SER A 72 -12.84 17.32 5.94
N LEU A 73 -13.68 16.28 5.97
CA LEU A 73 -13.68 15.25 4.93
C LEU A 73 -13.84 15.85 3.53
N THR A 74 -14.72 16.85 3.38
CA THR A 74 -14.94 17.57 2.11
C THR A 74 -13.70 18.30 1.60
N GLN A 75 -12.90 18.90 2.48
CA GLN A 75 -11.62 19.50 2.07
C GLN A 75 -10.64 18.41 1.58
N ILE A 76 -10.61 17.25 2.23
CA ILE A 76 -9.78 16.12 1.79
C ILE A 76 -10.26 15.58 0.43
N GLU A 77 -11.58 15.43 0.23
CA GLU A 77 -12.18 15.06 -1.06
C GLU A 77 -11.77 16.05 -2.17
N GLN A 78 -11.88 17.37 -1.92
CA GLN A 78 -11.47 18.40 -2.88
C GLN A 78 -9.97 18.39 -3.18
N ILE A 79 -9.11 18.18 -2.18
CA ILE A 79 -7.66 18.09 -2.38
C ILE A 79 -7.31 16.88 -3.25
N VAL A 80 -7.90 15.70 -2.98
CA VAL A 80 -7.66 14.48 -3.76
C VAL A 80 -8.16 14.63 -5.20
N ALA A 81 -9.36 15.19 -5.40
CA ALA A 81 -9.91 15.44 -6.74
C ALA A 81 -9.03 16.42 -7.55
N ASN A 82 -8.59 17.52 -6.94
CA ASN A 82 -7.67 18.47 -7.58
C ASN A 82 -6.31 17.83 -7.91
N LEU A 83 -5.76 16.99 -7.03
CA LEU A 83 -4.53 16.25 -7.30
C LEU A 83 -4.70 15.32 -8.52
N GLN A 84 -5.78 14.52 -8.58
CA GLN A 84 -6.08 13.67 -9.75
C GLN A 84 -6.18 14.49 -11.05
N ILE A 85 -6.84 15.65 -11.01
CA ILE A 85 -6.97 16.56 -12.17
C ILE A 85 -5.60 17.10 -12.62
N VAL A 86 -4.69 17.40 -11.69
CA VAL A 86 -3.35 17.94 -12.01
C VAL A 86 -2.37 16.84 -12.45
N VAL A 87 -2.20 15.76 -11.67
CA VAL A 87 -1.13 14.77 -11.88
C VAL A 87 -1.57 13.45 -12.52
N GLY A 88 -2.88 13.21 -12.70
CA GLY A 88 -3.39 11.94 -13.23
C GLY A 88 -3.43 10.82 -12.19
N ASN A 89 -3.47 9.56 -12.65
CA ASN A 89 -3.47 8.41 -11.78
C ASN A 89 -2.07 8.16 -11.22
N CYS A 90 -1.99 7.76 -9.95
CA CYS A 90 -0.74 7.55 -9.26
C CYS A 90 -0.45 6.06 -9.14
N GLN A 91 0.45 5.57 -10.00
CA GLN A 91 0.71 4.15 -10.20
C GLN A 91 1.72 3.58 -9.20
N GLN A 92 2.70 4.38 -8.79
CA GLN A 92 3.81 3.95 -7.94
C GLN A 92 4.00 4.91 -6.78
N VAL A 93 4.29 4.39 -5.59
CA VAL A 93 4.62 5.20 -4.40
C VAL A 93 5.98 4.74 -3.87
N GLN A 94 6.95 5.64 -3.89
CA GLN A 94 8.31 5.42 -3.40
C GLN A 94 8.53 6.24 -2.12
N GLY A 95 9.63 5.99 -1.41
CA GLY A 95 10.05 6.77 -0.24
C GLY A 95 9.79 6.06 1.09
N GLN A 96 10.54 6.47 2.11
CA GLN A 96 10.72 5.74 3.36
C GLN A 96 10.22 6.54 4.57
N ASP A 97 9.95 5.82 5.66
CA ASP A 97 9.49 6.39 6.92
C ASP A 97 8.32 7.38 6.72
N VAL A 98 8.46 8.67 7.05
CA VAL A 98 7.37 9.65 6.90
C VAL A 98 7.31 10.37 5.55
N SER A 99 8.24 10.14 4.62
CA SER A 99 8.34 10.91 3.36
C SER A 99 8.30 10.04 2.11
N TYR A 100 7.31 10.31 1.26
CA TYR A 100 7.00 9.56 0.05
C TYR A 100 6.97 10.44 -1.19
N LEU A 101 7.15 9.82 -2.34
CA LEU A 101 6.94 10.39 -3.66
C LEU A 101 6.00 9.46 -4.43
N ALA A 102 4.77 9.91 -4.65
CA ALA A 102 3.88 9.24 -5.59
C ALA A 102 4.25 9.66 -7.01
N ILE A 103 4.49 8.70 -7.88
CA ILE A 103 4.72 8.91 -9.31
C ILE A 103 3.39 8.66 -10.03
N CYS A 104 2.94 9.68 -10.76
CA CYS A 104 1.66 9.74 -11.42
C CYS A 104 1.84 10.16 -12.89
N ASP A 105 0.85 9.89 -13.74
CA ASP A 105 0.96 10.00 -15.21
C ASP A 105 1.51 11.36 -15.71
N ARG A 106 1.20 12.45 -15.00
CA ARG A 106 1.51 13.84 -15.39
C ARG A 106 2.38 14.57 -14.37
N GLY A 107 2.91 13.88 -13.35
CA GLY A 107 3.79 14.50 -12.36
C GLY A 107 4.00 13.67 -11.10
N ASN A 108 4.92 14.13 -10.26
CA ASN A 108 5.25 13.50 -8.99
C ASN A 108 4.68 14.31 -7.82
N VAL A 109 4.00 13.64 -6.87
CA VAL A 109 3.45 14.28 -5.67
C VAL A 109 4.28 13.90 -4.45
N PRO A 110 5.00 14.86 -3.81
CA PRO A 110 5.66 14.61 -2.54
C PRO A 110 4.62 14.55 -1.42
N ILE A 111 4.63 13.47 -0.64
CA ILE A 111 3.60 13.18 0.37
C ILE A 111 4.25 12.87 1.70
N LYS A 112 3.78 13.53 2.76
CA LYS A 112 4.15 13.20 4.13
C LYS A 112 2.98 12.51 4.81
N ILE A 113 3.17 11.26 5.25
CA ILE A 113 2.15 10.48 5.95
C ILE A 113 2.78 9.80 7.16
N LYS A 114 2.00 9.70 8.23
CA LYS A 114 2.32 8.94 9.44
C LYS A 114 1.06 8.20 9.85
N LEU A 115 1.00 6.88 9.63
CA LEU A 115 -0.15 6.09 10.09
C LEU A 115 -0.30 6.21 11.61
N ASN A 116 -1.52 6.09 12.14
CA ASN A 116 -1.85 6.22 13.58
C ASN A 116 -1.81 4.87 14.30
N PRO A 117 -1.57 4.79 15.64
CA PRO A 117 -1.68 3.55 16.32
C PRO A 117 -3.13 3.34 16.69
#